data_AF-A0A800L6W6-F1
#
_entry.id   AF-A0A800L6W6-F1
#
_cell.length_a   1.000
_cell.length_b   1.000
_cell.length_c   1.000
_cell.angle_alpha   90.00
_cell.angle_beta   90.00
_cell.angle_gamma   90.00
#
_symmetry.space_group_name_H-M   'P 1'
#
loop_
_entity.id
_entity.type
_entity.pdbx_description
1 polymer ?
#
loop_
_entity_poly.entity_id
_entity_poly.type
_entity_poly.pdbx_seq_one_letter_code
_entity_poly.pdbx_strand_id
1 'polypeptide(L)' 'MDTIVLFILYGFFFAFLTALIAEKKGYPVRNWFWLGFLLGFIATGILLFQPKKGTGTPK' A
#
# COMPACT_ATOMS: atom_id res chain seq x y z
N MET A 1 9.27 -11.46 -10.84
CA MET A 1 10.03 -10.91 -9.69
C MET A 1 9.50 -9.53 -9.29
N ASP A 2 8.86 -8.82 -10.20
CA ASP A 2 8.35 -7.45 -10.05
C ASP A 2 7.22 -7.30 -9.02
N THR A 3 6.33 -8.29 -8.89
CA THR A 3 5.19 -8.24 -7.94
C THR A 3 5.61 -8.29 -6.48
N ILE A 4 6.69 -9.01 -6.15
CA ILE A 4 7.26 -9.04 -4.80
C ILE A 4 7.89 -7.69 -4.47
N VAL A 5 8.58 -7.08 -5.44
CA VAL A 5 9.15 -5.73 -5.29
C VAL A 5 8.04 -4.70 -5.08
N LEU A 6 6.95 -4.78 -5.85
CA LEU A 6 5.78 -3.90 -5.68
C LEU A 6 5.17 -4.06 -4.28
N PHE A 7 5.01 -5.29 -3.80
CA PHE A 7 4.47 -5.56 -2.46
C PHE A 7 5.34 -4.97 -1.35
N ILE A 8 6.66 -5.17 -1.42
CA ILE A 8 7.60 -4.62 -0.45
C ILE A 8 7.59 -3.09 -0.53
N LEU A 9 7.65 -2.53 -1.73
CA LEU A 9 7.70 -1.09 -1.94
C LEU A 9 6.43 -0.39 -1.42
N TYR A 10 5.24 -0.85 -1.84
CA TYR A 10 3.98 -0.26 -1.37
C TYR A 10 3.74 -0.53 0.12
N GLY A 11 4.03 -1.75 0.60
CA GLY A 11 3.90 -2.12 2.00
C GLY A 11 4.71 -1.21 2.92
N PHE A 12 6.02 -1.09 2.66
CA PHE A 12 6.89 -0.24 3.47
C PHE A 12 6.61 1.25 3.24
N PHE A 13 6.30 1.69 2.02
CA PHE A 13 5.96 3.09 1.77
C PHE A 13 4.78 3.56 2.61
N PHE A 14 3.67 2.80 2.61
CA PHE A 14 2.50 3.15 3.42
C PHE A 14 2.74 2.99 4.93
N ALA A 15 3.50 1.99 5.35
CA ALA A 15 3.89 1.78 6.75
C ALA A 15 4.72 2.95 7.31
N PHE A 16 5.73 3.40 6.56
CA PHE A 16 6.55 4.55 6.96
C PHE A 16 5.77 5.86 6.90
N LEU A 17 4.92 6.06 5.88
CA LEU A 17 4.13 7.28 5.75
C LEU A 17 3.16 7.46 6.92
N THR A 18 2.43 6.42 7.31
CA THR A 18 1.51 6.47 8.45
C THR A 18 2.24 6.58 9.79
N ALA A 19 3.38 5.92 9.94
CA ALA A 19 4.25 6.07 11.11
C ALA A 19 4.71 7.54 11.27
N LEU A 20 5.15 8.19 10.19
CA LEU A 20 5.53 9.61 10.16
C LEU A 20 4.37 10.54 10.52
N ILE A 21 3.17 10.26 9.98
CA ILE A 21 1.97 11.05 10.30
C ILE A 21 1.57 10.87 11.76
N ALA A 22 1.68 9.66 12.30
CA ALA A 22 1.38 9.35 13.69
C ALA A 22 2.36 10.02 14.65
N GLU A 23 3.65 9.98 14.35
CA GLU A 23 4.71 10.66 15.10
C GLU A 23 4.43 12.17 15.20
N LYS A 24 4.15 12.82 14.07
CA LYS A 24 3.81 14.26 14.04
C LYS A 24 2.57 14.63 14.84
N LYS A 25 1.67 13.68 15.08
CA LYS A 25 0.42 13.88 15.82
C LYS A 25 0.49 13.35 17.26
N GLY A 26 1.63 12.82 17.70
CA GLY A 26 1.79 12.27 19.06
C GLY A 26 1.10 10.92 19.30
N TYR A 27 0.79 10.17 18.23
CA TYR A 27 0.20 8.82 18.34
C TYR A 27 1.29 7.73 18.40
N PRO A 28 0.98 6.54 18.94
CA PRO A 28 1.92 5.44 19.02
C PRO A 28 2.36 4.93 17.64
N VAL A 29 3.59 5.28 17.26
CA VAL A 29 4.19 5.00 15.94
C VAL A 29 4.10 3.53 15.55
N ARG A 30 4.34 2.61 16.50
CA ARG A 30 4.35 1.16 16.24
C ARG A 30 2.99 0.63 15.78
N ASN A 31 1.89 1.09 16.39
CA ASN A 31 0.54 0.68 16.00
C ASN A 31 0.18 1.23 14.63
N TRP A 32 0.53 2.48 14.37
CA TRP A 32 0.25 3.14 13.09
C TRP A 32 1.11 2.60 11.93
N PHE A 33 2.35 2.15 12.22
CA PHE A 33 3.18 1.43 11.27
C PHE A 33 2.49 0.14 10.79
N TRP A 34 1.96 -0.66 11.71
CA TRP A 34 1.21 -1.88 11.36
C TRP A 34 -0.07 -1.57 10.57
N LEU A 35 -0.77 -0.48 10.90
CA LEU A 35 -1.93 -0.02 10.13
C LEU A 35 -1.55 0.38 8.69
N GLY A 36 -0.43 1.10 8.52
CA GLY A 36 0.08 1.43 7.18
C GLY A 36 0.57 0.22 6.41
N PHE A 37 1.19 -0.74 7.08
CA PHE A 37 1.61 -1.98 6.45
C PHE A 37 0.40 -2.79 5.96
N LEU A 38 -0.66 -2.88 6.78
CA LEU A 38 -1.93 -3.48 6.38
C LEU A 38 -2.58 -2.74 5.20
N LEU A 39 -2.52 -1.41 5.20
CA LEU A 39 -3.01 -0.60 4.08
C LEU A 39 -2.23 -0.92 2.78
N GLY A 40 -0.90 -0.98 2.85
CA GLY A 40 -0.06 -1.34 1.70
C GLY A 40 -0.28 -2.78 1.21
N PHE A 41 -0.59 -3.71 2.12
CA PHE A 41 -1.01 -5.06 1.80
C PHE A 41 -2.31 -5.07 0.98
N ILE A 42 -3.35 -4.37 1.47
CA ILE A 42 -4.65 -4.26 0.77
C ILE A 42 -4.47 -3.59 -0.59
N ALA A 43 -3.70 -2.50 -0.67
CA ALA A 43 -3.43 -1.79 -1.91
C ALA A 43 -2.75 -2.70 -2.95
N THR A 44 -1.79 -3.52 -2.53
CA THR A 44 -1.15 -4.49 -3.42
C THR A 44 -2.13 -5.57 -3.87
N GLY A 45 -2.98 -6.06 -2.97
CA GLY A 45 -4.06 -6.98 -3.33
C GLY A 45 -4.98 -6.39 -4.40
N ILE A 46 -5.45 -5.15 -4.20
CA ILE A 46 -6.26 -4.45 -5.20
C ILE A 46 -5.50 -4.34 -6.53
N LEU A 47 -4.22 -4.00 -6.52
CA LEU A 47 -3.43 -3.86 -7.75
C LEU A 47 -3.25 -5.19 -8.51
N LEU A 48 -3.19 -6.32 -7.78
CA LEU A 48 -3.06 -7.66 -8.36
C LEU A 48 -4.40 -8.21 -8.88
N PHE A 49 -5.50 -7.89 -8.19
CA PHE A 49 -6.84 -8.38 -8.53
C PHE A 49 -7.67 -7.37 -9.31
N GLN A 50 -7.18 -6.14 -9.53
CA GLN A 50 -7.89 -5.19 -10.38
C GLN A 50 -7.96 -5.75 -11.80
N PRO A 51 -9.14 -5.76 -12.42
CA PRO A 51 -9.22 -6.09 -13.83
C PRO A 51 -8.34 -5.10 -14.60
N LYS A 52 -7.41 -5.61 -15.40
CA LYS A 52 -6.70 -4.77 -16.38
C LYS A 52 -7.79 -4.05 -17.17
N LYS A 53 -7.72 -2.71 -17.25
CA LYS A 53 -8.58 -1.95 -18.16
C LYS A 53 -8.48 -2.66 -19.51
N GLY A 54 -9.57 -3.32 -19.90
CA GLY A 54 -9.66 -3.95 -21.18
C GLY A 54 -9.31 -2.90 -22.21
N THR A 55 -8.54 -3.28 -23.22
CA THR A 55 -8.59 -2.65 -24.53
C THR A 55 -10.04 -2.70 -24.99
N GLY A 56 -10.85 -1.77 -24.51
CA GLY A 56 -12.07 -1.38 -25.19
C GLY A 56 -11.59 -0.77 -26.48
N THR A 57 -11.51 -1.59 -27.52
CA THR A 57 -11.72 -1.10 -28.87
C THR A 57 -12.99 -0.24 -28.81
N PRO A 58 -12.92 1.06 -29.13
CA PRO A 58 -14.15 1.80 -29.40
C PRO A 58 -14.78 1.08 -30.61
N LYS A 59 -15.93 0.45 -30.39
CA LYS A 59 -16.83 0.11 -31.50
C LYS A 59 -17.59 1.37 -31.91
#